data_AF-A0A1T4N4Y5-F1
#
_entry.id   AF-A0A1T4N4Y5-F1
#
_cell.length_a   1.000
_cell.length_b   1.000
_cell.length_c   1.000
_cell.angle_alpha   90.00
_cell.angle_beta   90.00
_cell.angle_gamma   90.00
#
_symmetry.space_group_name_H-M   'P 1'
#
loop_
_entity.id
_entity.type
_entity.pdbx_description
1 polymer ?
#
loop_
_entity_poly.entity_id
_entity_poly.type
_entity_poly.pdbx_seq_one_letter_code
_entity_poly.pdbx_strand_id
1 'polypeptide(L)'
;MVRQGLVWLGRVLVVLVLLAAVLFAGSRWLGRDSAELRLMEQASPTPGRNAFAALWLMPYDIPPDEIEAIAAQDVRRFAARDPADTSEFVSSAEGRYPRAADSSGGSPEWCDWRGNGCLAHVRANRDALAKALAERAPVIDRMRALSGVGHHRDLFKPVVHRPLSIPIGTYSRELLTAQALTVVDGDAAGAMADLCTTVSTWRPLAANSDSLIATMLAMSIVESSSRLLADVLAEQPDGQPIPSTCKTAYVPPVPAEYLPCTAMRGELGLVDGAAKTMDREALENPWGWLVYDRQMTRVRTANHLAHSCKREVQEAALRGEPVTVPWAGGLATPLCAGNLAGCLVTEIAAPAYTDYLHRTQDHAARLQAMELLLRLHENTDDRSYGERLAAMPADSIPTGRKIEVVDTDGGEALRLELFWQGQGRYWEVPLTAPTDPAVSPPPTGGGA
;
A
#
# COMPACT_ATOMS: atom_id res chain seq x y z
N MET A 1 15.65 -6.69 67.91
CA MET A 1 14.97 -7.19 66.69
C MET A 1 14.86 -6.13 65.59
N VAL A 2 14.37 -4.90 65.87
CA VAL A 2 14.17 -3.84 64.83
C VAL A 2 15.45 -3.44 64.06
N ARG A 3 16.60 -3.28 64.74
CA ARG A 3 17.87 -2.88 64.11
C ARG A 3 18.44 -3.93 63.14
N GLN A 4 18.25 -5.21 63.43
CA GLN A 4 18.67 -6.29 62.52
C GLN A 4 17.75 -6.39 61.30
N GLY A 5 16.44 -6.13 61.47
CA GLY A 5 15.49 -6.04 60.37
C GLY A 5 15.82 -4.90 59.39
N LEU A 6 16.17 -3.70 59.90
CA LEU A 6 16.59 -2.59 59.04
C LEU A 6 17.89 -2.87 58.26
N VAL A 7 18.87 -3.55 58.87
CA VAL A 7 20.12 -3.90 58.18
C VAL A 7 19.88 -4.94 57.08
N TRP A 8 19.01 -5.93 57.32
CA TRP A 8 18.61 -6.89 56.29
C TRP A 8 17.86 -6.23 55.14
N LEU A 9 16.90 -5.35 55.44
CA LEU A 9 16.19 -4.57 54.42
C LEU A 9 17.16 -3.70 53.60
N GLY A 10 18.11 -3.04 54.26
CA GLY A 10 19.14 -2.26 53.59
C GLY A 10 20.02 -3.09 52.65
N ARG A 11 20.45 -4.29 53.09
CA ARG A 11 21.23 -5.22 52.24
C ARG A 11 20.44 -5.72 51.04
N VAL A 12 19.17 -6.08 51.24
CA VAL A 12 18.28 -6.51 50.14
C VAL A 12 18.11 -5.38 49.13
N LEU A 13 17.88 -4.15 49.59
CA LEU A 13 17.76 -2.99 48.72
C LEU A 13 19.04 -2.74 47.90
N VAL A 14 20.22 -2.80 48.52
CA VAL A 14 21.50 -2.63 47.80
C VAL A 14 21.69 -3.70 46.73
N VAL A 15 21.39 -4.97 47.04
CA VAL A 15 21.48 -6.06 46.06
C VAL A 15 20.52 -5.83 44.90
N LEU A 16 19.28 -5.40 45.17
CA LEU A 16 18.30 -5.10 44.13
C LEU A 16 18.75 -3.93 43.23
N VAL A 17 19.32 -2.87 43.81
CA VAL A 17 19.87 -1.73 43.05
C VAL A 17 21.04 -2.16 42.17
N LEU A 18 21.95 -2.99 42.69
CA LEU A 18 23.07 -3.52 41.89
C LEU A 18 22.58 -4.40 40.74
N LEU A 19 21.60 -5.28 41.00
CA LEU A 19 20.99 -6.09 39.95
C LEU A 19 20.31 -5.23 38.89
N ALA A 20 19.57 -4.20 39.30
CA ALA A 20 18.94 -3.25 38.39
C ALA A 20 19.99 -2.48 37.56
N ALA A 21 21.10 -2.05 38.17
CA ALA A 21 22.19 -1.36 37.47
C ALA A 21 22.90 -2.29 36.47
N VAL A 22 23.12 -3.56 36.82
CA VAL A 22 23.70 -4.57 35.90
C VAL A 22 22.75 -4.85 34.74
N LEU A 23 21.44 -5.03 35.00
CA LEU A 23 20.44 -5.21 33.96
C LEU A 23 20.36 -3.99 33.04
N PHE A 24 20.36 -2.78 33.61
CA PHE A 24 20.36 -1.53 32.86
C PHE A 24 21.60 -1.43 31.96
N ALA A 25 22.81 -1.55 32.52
CA ALA A 25 24.05 -1.46 31.76
C ALA A 25 24.18 -2.57 30.70
N GLY A 26 23.82 -3.80 31.06
CA GLY A 26 23.81 -4.95 30.14
C GLY A 26 22.84 -4.74 28.97
N SER A 27 21.64 -4.22 29.26
CA SER A 27 20.64 -3.91 28.21
C SER A 27 21.15 -2.89 27.20
N ARG A 28 21.83 -1.82 27.66
CA ARG A 28 22.37 -0.79 26.78
C ARG A 28 23.61 -1.24 26.01
N TRP A 29 24.38 -2.17 26.55
CA TRP A 29 25.52 -2.72 25.82
C TRP A 29 25.07 -3.66 24.69
N LEU A 30 24.09 -4.54 24.96
CA LEU A 30 23.61 -5.51 23.99
C LEU A 30 22.59 -4.95 22.99
N GLY A 31 21.80 -3.96 23.39
CA GLY A 31 20.65 -3.50 22.60
C GLY A 31 20.94 -2.47 21.51
N ARG A 32 22.21 -2.14 21.23
CA ARG A 32 22.57 -1.02 20.32
C ARG A 32 22.99 -1.42 18.92
N ASP A 33 23.07 -2.72 18.63
CA ASP A 33 23.38 -3.24 17.30
C ASP A 33 22.60 -4.55 17.04
N SER A 34 22.27 -4.82 15.78
CA SER A 34 21.69 -6.09 15.34
C SER A 34 21.97 -6.36 13.86
N ALA A 35 21.91 -7.64 13.47
CA ALA A 35 22.02 -8.02 12.06
C ALA A 35 20.85 -7.47 11.25
N GLU A 36 19.66 -7.41 11.86
CA GLU A 36 18.46 -6.82 11.30
C GLU A 36 18.61 -5.33 11.03
N LEU A 37 19.21 -4.54 11.93
CA LEU A 37 19.46 -3.13 11.67
C LEU A 37 20.36 -2.95 10.44
N ARG A 38 21.44 -3.71 10.34
CA ARG A 38 22.33 -3.69 9.16
C ARG A 38 21.62 -4.12 7.88
N LEU A 39 20.73 -5.11 7.94
CA LEU A 39 19.91 -5.54 6.80
C LEU A 39 18.97 -4.42 6.31
N MET A 40 18.44 -3.64 7.24
CA MET A 40 17.52 -2.54 6.95
C MET A 40 18.22 -1.26 6.46
N GLU A 41 19.48 -1.05 6.83
CA GLU A 41 20.30 0.07 6.35
C GLU A 41 20.86 -0.12 4.92
N GLN A 42 20.72 -1.32 4.35
CA GLN A 42 21.13 -1.58 2.97
C GLN A 42 20.28 -0.77 1.98
N ALA A 43 20.95 -0.23 0.96
CA ALA A 43 20.27 0.44 -0.13
C ALA A 43 19.29 -0.53 -0.83
N SER A 44 18.07 -0.06 -1.05
CA SER A 44 17.10 -0.79 -1.87
C SER A 44 17.29 -0.49 -3.36
N PRO A 45 16.90 -1.42 -4.26
CA PRO A 45 16.88 -1.16 -5.69
C PRO A 45 16.02 0.06 -6.05
N THR A 46 16.45 0.82 -7.05
CA THR A 46 15.74 1.97 -7.62
C THR A 46 15.62 1.82 -9.14
N PRO A 47 14.83 0.85 -9.62
CA PRO A 47 14.65 0.62 -11.05
C PRO A 47 13.94 1.82 -11.71
N GLY A 48 14.32 2.16 -12.94
CA GLY A 48 13.68 3.23 -13.70
C GLY A 48 13.74 4.61 -13.04
N ARG A 49 12.79 5.47 -13.41
CA ARG A 49 12.68 6.84 -12.86
C ARG A 49 11.92 6.85 -11.53
N ASN A 50 12.27 7.79 -10.66
CA ASN A 50 11.54 8.06 -9.42
C ASN A 50 10.24 8.80 -9.74
N ALA A 51 9.11 8.33 -9.22
CA ALA A 51 7.80 8.97 -9.38
C ALA A 51 7.57 10.18 -8.46
N PHE A 52 8.45 10.44 -7.48
CA PHE A 52 8.25 11.46 -6.45
C PHE A 52 7.84 12.84 -6.99
N ALA A 53 8.60 13.39 -7.94
CA ALA A 53 8.34 14.74 -8.43
C ALA A 53 6.98 14.84 -9.14
N ALA A 54 6.65 13.84 -9.96
CA ALA A 54 5.38 13.76 -10.67
C ALA A 54 4.19 13.59 -9.72
N LEU A 55 4.33 12.81 -8.64
CA LEU A 55 3.28 12.61 -7.64
C LEU A 55 3.10 13.83 -6.73
N TRP A 56 4.21 14.40 -6.23
CA TRP A 56 4.19 15.59 -5.37
C TRP A 56 3.54 16.78 -6.06
N LEU A 57 3.82 16.97 -7.35
CA LEU A 57 3.35 18.10 -8.14
C LEU A 57 2.13 17.78 -9.00
N MET A 58 1.53 16.60 -8.84
CA MET A 58 0.34 16.16 -9.57
C MET A 58 -0.83 17.16 -9.57
N PRO A 59 -1.10 17.90 -8.47
CA PRO A 59 -2.15 18.90 -8.47
C PRO A 59 -1.91 20.08 -9.42
N TYR A 60 -0.68 20.34 -9.87
CA TYR A 60 -0.34 21.54 -10.62
C TYR A 60 -0.14 21.24 -12.10
N ASP A 61 -0.53 22.19 -12.94
CA ASP A 61 -0.26 22.16 -14.38
C ASP A 61 1.12 22.77 -14.67
N ILE A 62 2.15 21.92 -14.57
CA ILE A 62 3.57 22.30 -14.70
C ILE A 62 4.13 21.71 -16.00
N PRO A 63 4.89 22.49 -16.79
CA PRO A 63 5.64 21.97 -17.93
C PRO A 63 6.55 20.78 -17.53
N PRO A 64 6.59 19.68 -18.31
CA PRO A 64 7.32 18.47 -17.92
C PRO A 64 8.81 18.66 -17.59
N ASP A 65 9.45 19.67 -18.20
CA ASP A 65 10.84 20.03 -18.00
C ASP A 65 11.11 20.82 -16.69
N GLU A 66 10.07 21.38 -16.07
CA GLU A 66 10.17 22.13 -14.81
C GLU A 66 9.87 21.28 -13.55
N ILE A 67 9.16 20.16 -13.70
CA ILE A 67 8.67 19.31 -12.59
C ILE A 67 9.80 18.93 -11.63
N GLU A 68 10.92 18.40 -12.14
CA GLU A 68 12.04 17.95 -11.32
C GLU A 68 12.71 19.13 -10.59
N ALA A 69 12.83 20.29 -11.25
CA ALA A 69 13.46 21.47 -10.67
C ALA A 69 12.64 22.04 -9.50
N ILE A 70 11.32 22.08 -9.65
CA ILE A 70 10.37 22.55 -8.62
C ILE A 70 10.34 21.56 -7.44
N ALA A 71 10.26 20.25 -7.71
CA ALA A 71 10.30 19.25 -6.66
C ALA A 71 11.61 19.32 -5.86
N ALA A 72 12.75 19.48 -6.54
CA ALA A 72 14.04 19.66 -5.88
C ALA A 72 14.11 20.95 -5.05
N GLN A 73 13.49 22.04 -5.52
CA GLN A 73 13.34 23.28 -4.75
C GLN A 73 12.52 23.05 -3.47
N ASP A 74 11.41 22.34 -3.56
CA ASP A 74 10.55 22.03 -2.42
C ASP A 74 11.25 21.15 -1.40
N VAL A 75 11.99 20.12 -1.84
CA VAL A 75 12.82 19.29 -0.96
C VAL A 75 13.84 20.14 -0.21
N ARG A 76 14.52 21.09 -0.88
CA ARG A 76 15.46 22.01 -0.22
C ARG A 76 14.76 22.93 0.79
N ARG A 77 13.60 23.49 0.43
CA ARG A 77 12.80 24.36 1.30
C ARG A 77 12.34 23.61 2.56
N PHE A 78 11.81 22.41 2.39
CA PHE A 78 11.40 21.57 3.50
C PHE A 78 12.58 21.17 4.38
N ALA A 79 13.72 20.81 3.78
CA ALA A 79 14.92 20.45 4.52
C ALA A 79 15.50 21.59 5.38
N ALA A 80 15.26 22.85 5.00
CA ALA A 80 15.66 24.07 5.71
C ALA A 80 14.62 24.58 6.71
N ARG A 81 13.43 23.98 6.75
CA ARG A 81 12.33 24.36 7.64
C ARG A 81 12.69 24.06 9.10
N ASP A 82 12.20 24.90 10.00
CA ASP A 82 12.28 24.64 11.44
C ASP A 82 11.47 23.37 11.77
N PRO A 83 12.08 22.35 12.40
CA PRO A 83 11.35 21.14 12.83
C PRO A 83 10.19 21.41 13.80
N ALA A 84 10.15 22.57 14.47
CA ALA A 84 9.06 23.00 15.34
C ALA A 84 7.89 23.64 14.57
N ASP A 85 8.07 24.03 13.31
CA ASP A 85 7.02 24.62 12.50
C ASP A 85 6.11 23.52 11.93
N THR A 86 4.90 23.44 12.48
CA THR A 86 3.87 22.45 12.14
C THR A 86 2.86 22.92 11.10
N SER A 87 3.01 24.14 10.54
CA SER A 87 2.09 24.63 9.50
C SER A 87 2.10 23.76 8.24
N GLU A 88 1.04 23.78 7.45
CA GLU A 88 1.02 22.99 6.21
C GLU A 88 2.17 23.40 5.26
N PHE A 89 2.88 22.42 4.70
CA PHE A 89 3.92 22.70 3.72
C PHE A 89 3.33 22.76 2.33
N VAL A 90 3.47 23.91 1.69
CA VAL A 90 2.93 24.18 0.37
C VAL A 90 4.06 24.24 -0.67
N SER A 91 3.83 23.58 -1.81
CA SER A 91 4.76 23.55 -2.94
C SER A 91 5.07 24.95 -3.45
N SER A 92 6.28 25.13 -3.98
CA SER A 92 6.67 26.36 -4.68
C SER A 92 5.94 26.54 -6.03
N ALA A 93 5.21 25.52 -6.49
CA ALA A 93 4.29 25.64 -7.61
C ALA A 93 3.03 26.46 -7.27
N GLU A 94 2.66 26.55 -5.98
CA GLU A 94 1.47 27.28 -5.55
C GLU A 94 1.55 28.76 -5.93
N GLY A 95 0.46 29.29 -6.49
CA GLY A 95 0.38 30.65 -7.02
C GLY A 95 1.21 30.92 -8.28
N ARG A 96 2.05 29.99 -8.73
CA ARG A 96 2.83 30.08 -9.99
C ARG A 96 2.20 29.30 -11.14
N TYR A 97 1.59 28.17 -10.84
CA TYR A 97 0.96 27.30 -11.83
C TYR A 97 -0.52 27.09 -11.49
N PRO A 98 -1.38 26.95 -12.50
CA PRO A 98 -2.76 26.54 -12.27
C PRO A 98 -2.81 25.22 -11.50
N ARG A 99 -3.66 25.18 -10.47
CA ARG A 99 -3.98 23.94 -9.76
C ARG A 99 -5.18 23.29 -10.43
N ALA A 100 -5.15 21.97 -10.59
CA ALA A 100 -6.34 21.19 -10.88
C ALA A 100 -7.39 21.53 -9.82
N ALA A 101 -8.59 21.92 -10.26
CA ALA A 101 -9.65 22.32 -9.34
C ALA A 101 -9.83 21.26 -8.25
N ASP A 102 -10.12 21.64 -7.01
CA ASP A 102 -10.58 20.61 -6.07
C ASP A 102 -11.93 20.09 -6.58
N SER A 103 -12.27 18.83 -6.26
CA SER A 103 -13.62 18.32 -6.50
C SER A 103 -14.59 19.07 -5.57
N SER A 104 -14.96 20.30 -5.91
CA SER A 104 -15.86 21.10 -5.11
C SER A 104 -17.24 20.44 -5.07
N GLY A 105 -17.91 20.55 -3.92
CA GLY A 105 -19.22 19.93 -3.66
C GLY A 105 -20.21 20.16 -4.80
N GLY A 106 -20.70 19.08 -5.39
CA GLY A 106 -21.55 19.08 -6.57
C GLY A 106 -21.11 18.11 -7.67
N SER A 107 -19.89 17.58 -7.60
CA SER A 107 -19.45 16.50 -8.48
C SER A 107 -20.21 15.20 -8.17
N PRO A 108 -20.62 14.41 -9.18
CA PRO A 108 -21.15 13.07 -8.96
C PRO A 108 -20.12 12.20 -8.23
N GLU A 109 -20.60 11.20 -7.50
CA GLU A 109 -19.72 10.27 -6.80
C GLU A 109 -18.82 9.54 -7.80
N TRP A 110 -17.50 9.53 -7.58
CA TRP A 110 -16.56 8.75 -8.39
C TRP A 110 -16.66 7.26 -8.08
N CYS A 111 -16.20 6.38 -8.97
CA CYS A 111 -16.06 4.96 -8.62
C CYS A 111 -15.23 4.78 -7.35
N ASP A 112 -15.68 3.89 -6.46
CA ASP A 112 -14.93 3.52 -5.26
C ASP A 112 -13.83 2.52 -5.60
N TRP A 113 -12.72 2.56 -4.88
CA TRP A 113 -11.63 1.59 -5.07
C TRP A 113 -11.93 0.20 -4.53
N ARG A 114 -12.84 0.13 -3.55
CA ARG A 114 -13.14 -1.09 -2.81
C ARG A 114 -14.46 -1.72 -3.23
N GLY A 115 -15.34 -0.95 -3.85
CA GLY A 115 -16.63 -1.39 -4.34
C GLY A 115 -16.55 -2.13 -5.67
N ASN A 116 -17.52 -3.03 -5.88
CA ASN A 116 -17.85 -3.57 -7.18
C ASN A 116 -18.88 -2.65 -7.87
N GLY A 117 -19.16 -2.87 -9.15
CA GLY A 117 -20.27 -2.19 -9.85
C GLY A 117 -19.94 -0.79 -10.37
N CYS A 118 -18.65 -0.47 -10.59
CA CYS A 118 -18.24 0.79 -11.20
C CYS A 118 -18.90 0.98 -12.58
N LEU A 119 -18.99 -0.07 -13.42
CA LEU A 119 -19.69 0.01 -14.70
C LEU A 119 -21.17 0.38 -14.56
N ALA A 120 -21.89 -0.27 -13.64
CA ALA A 120 -23.30 0.02 -13.39
C ALA A 120 -23.51 1.47 -12.89
N HIS A 121 -22.64 1.92 -11.98
CA HIS A 121 -22.65 3.30 -11.49
C HIS A 121 -22.41 4.32 -12.62
N VAL A 122 -21.43 4.07 -13.48
CA VAL A 122 -21.12 4.96 -14.61
C VAL A 122 -22.26 4.97 -15.64
N ARG A 123 -22.87 3.82 -15.93
CA ARG A 123 -24.08 3.77 -16.80
C ARG A 123 -25.22 4.62 -16.26
N ALA A 124 -25.48 4.51 -14.96
CA ALA A 124 -26.56 5.26 -14.31
C ALA A 124 -26.32 6.78 -14.28
N ASN A 125 -25.06 7.22 -14.29
CA ASN A 125 -24.67 8.61 -14.09
C ASN A 125 -23.83 9.18 -15.26
N ARG A 126 -23.93 8.59 -16.45
CA ARG A 126 -23.02 8.82 -17.58
C ARG A 126 -22.77 10.29 -17.88
N ASP A 127 -23.82 11.07 -18.15
CA ASP A 127 -23.67 12.46 -18.60
C ASP A 127 -23.09 13.38 -17.52
N ALA A 128 -23.46 13.15 -16.25
CA ALA A 128 -22.92 13.89 -15.12
C ALA A 128 -21.42 13.59 -14.93
N LEU A 129 -21.04 12.31 -14.99
CA LEU A 129 -19.65 11.88 -14.85
C LEU A 129 -18.81 12.34 -16.05
N ALA A 130 -19.31 12.25 -17.27
CA ALA A 130 -18.61 12.74 -18.47
C ALA A 130 -18.31 14.24 -18.37
N LYS A 131 -19.28 15.04 -17.95
CA LYS A 131 -19.08 16.48 -17.72
C LYS A 131 -18.02 16.73 -16.65
N ALA A 132 -18.13 16.06 -15.51
CA ALA A 132 -17.20 16.23 -14.41
C ALA A 132 -15.77 15.81 -14.82
N LEU A 133 -15.62 14.68 -15.50
CA LEU A 133 -14.33 14.17 -15.98
C LEU A 133 -13.67 15.09 -17.02
N ALA A 134 -14.44 15.81 -17.84
CA ALA A 134 -13.88 16.79 -18.77
C ALA A 134 -13.12 17.91 -18.04
N GLU A 135 -13.60 18.33 -16.87
CA GLU A 135 -12.92 19.31 -16.00
C GLU A 135 -11.69 18.71 -15.30
N ARG A 136 -11.59 17.37 -15.24
CA ARG A 136 -10.47 16.62 -14.65
C ARG A 136 -9.44 16.14 -15.66
N ALA A 137 -9.67 16.32 -16.96
CA ALA A 137 -8.81 15.75 -18.00
C ALA A 137 -7.30 16.00 -17.78
N PRO A 138 -6.83 17.20 -17.41
CA PRO A 138 -5.40 17.44 -17.21
C PRO A 138 -4.76 16.57 -16.10
N VAL A 139 -5.44 16.33 -14.98
CA VAL A 139 -4.88 15.51 -13.89
C VAL A 139 -4.93 14.03 -14.21
N ILE A 140 -5.96 13.59 -14.94
CA ILE A 140 -6.06 12.21 -15.46
C ILE A 140 -4.94 11.94 -16.46
N ASP A 141 -4.64 12.89 -17.35
CA ASP A 141 -3.54 12.74 -18.31
C ASP A 141 -2.17 12.70 -17.62
N ARG A 142 -1.98 13.46 -16.54
CA ARG A 142 -0.77 13.35 -15.70
C ARG A 142 -0.67 11.98 -15.01
N MET A 143 -1.78 11.40 -14.56
CA MET A 143 -1.80 10.04 -14.03
C MET A 143 -1.40 9.00 -15.09
N ARG A 144 -1.89 9.13 -16.32
CA ARG A 144 -1.50 8.27 -17.46
C ARG A 144 -0.02 8.45 -17.83
N ALA A 145 0.50 9.67 -17.74
CA ALA A 145 1.89 10.00 -18.04
C ALA A 145 2.91 9.39 -17.07
N LEU A 146 2.47 8.80 -15.95
CA LEU A 146 3.35 8.04 -15.05
C LEU A 146 3.92 6.76 -15.69
N SER A 147 3.47 6.37 -16.88
CA SER A 147 4.04 5.22 -17.58
C SER A 147 5.58 5.28 -17.64
N GLY A 148 6.24 4.17 -17.30
CA GLY A 148 7.71 4.06 -17.31
C GLY A 148 8.44 4.53 -16.05
N VAL A 149 7.73 5.01 -15.01
CA VAL A 149 8.31 5.11 -13.66
C VAL A 149 8.55 3.71 -13.09
N GLY A 150 9.63 3.52 -12.35
CA GLY A 150 9.98 2.20 -11.81
C GLY A 150 9.92 2.12 -10.29
N HIS A 151 9.95 3.26 -9.59
CA HIS A 151 9.94 3.30 -8.13
C HIS A 151 9.42 4.63 -7.59
N HIS A 152 9.12 4.66 -6.30
CA HIS A 152 8.86 5.88 -5.54
C HIS A 152 9.84 5.98 -4.37
N ARG A 153 10.66 7.04 -4.34
CA ARG A 153 11.40 7.44 -3.13
C ARG A 153 10.97 8.81 -2.71
N ASP A 154 10.41 8.91 -1.51
CA ASP A 154 10.13 10.22 -0.94
C ASP A 154 11.45 10.97 -0.69
N LEU A 155 11.59 12.13 -1.32
CA LEU A 155 12.79 12.95 -1.21
C LEU A 155 12.71 13.92 -0.02
N PHE A 156 11.56 14.05 0.65
CA PHE A 156 11.48 14.78 1.90
C PHE A 156 12.20 14.04 3.03
N LYS A 157 12.74 14.80 3.99
CA LYS A 157 13.32 14.21 5.20
C LYS A 157 12.25 13.37 5.91
N PRO A 158 12.56 12.14 6.36
CA PRO A 158 11.58 11.27 6.99
C PRO A 158 11.31 11.77 8.42
N VAL A 159 10.32 12.64 8.57
CA VAL A 159 9.84 13.17 9.85
C VAL A 159 8.33 13.04 9.93
N VAL A 160 7.75 13.04 11.13
CA VAL A 160 6.31 12.76 11.35
C VAL A 160 5.41 13.76 10.60
N HIS A 161 5.79 15.04 10.55
CA HIS A 161 5.05 16.10 9.87
C HIS A 161 5.50 16.31 8.41
N ARG A 162 6.13 15.31 7.78
CA ARG A 162 6.51 15.42 6.38
C ARG A 162 5.25 15.62 5.51
N PRO A 163 5.33 16.39 4.43
CA PRO A 163 4.23 16.50 3.48
C PRO A 163 3.99 15.12 2.90
N LEU A 164 2.73 14.66 2.90
CA LEU A 164 2.39 13.46 2.16
C LEU A 164 2.46 13.81 0.68
N SER A 165 3.36 13.17 -0.05
CA SER A 165 3.59 13.41 -1.49
C SER A 165 2.43 12.96 -2.39
N ILE A 166 1.28 12.61 -1.80
CA ILE A 166 0.31 11.69 -2.40
C ILE A 166 -1.14 12.09 -2.09
N PRO A 167 -1.77 12.90 -2.96
CA PRO A 167 -3.22 12.92 -3.15
C PRO A 167 -3.67 11.90 -4.21
N ILE A 168 -2.92 10.80 -4.45
CA ILE A 168 -3.31 9.67 -5.33
C ILE A 168 -4.74 9.22 -5.04
N GLY A 169 -5.15 9.39 -3.78
CA GLY A 169 -6.47 9.12 -3.27
C GLY A 169 -7.60 9.54 -4.20
N THR A 170 -7.62 10.83 -4.47
CA THR A 170 -8.69 11.46 -5.23
C THR A 170 -8.54 11.17 -6.72
N TYR A 171 -7.34 11.34 -7.27
CA TYR A 171 -7.12 11.29 -8.72
C TYR A 171 -7.19 9.89 -9.32
N SER A 172 -6.90 8.84 -8.54
CA SER A 172 -7.06 7.47 -9.04
C SER A 172 -8.52 7.04 -9.18
N ARG A 173 -9.43 7.54 -8.35
CA ARG A 173 -10.88 7.31 -8.52
C ARG A 173 -11.40 7.99 -9.78
N GLU A 174 -10.92 9.19 -10.08
CA GLU A 174 -11.21 9.91 -11.32
C GLU A 174 -10.71 9.13 -12.54
N LEU A 175 -9.46 8.64 -12.51
CA LEU A 175 -8.91 7.78 -13.57
C LEU A 175 -9.74 6.50 -13.78
N LEU A 176 -10.07 5.80 -12.70
CA LEU A 176 -10.88 4.56 -12.75
C LEU A 176 -12.26 4.83 -13.36
N THR A 177 -12.90 5.93 -12.95
CA THR A 177 -14.19 6.37 -13.48
C THR A 177 -14.09 6.71 -14.96
N ALA A 178 -13.01 7.38 -15.40
CA ALA A 178 -12.78 7.69 -16.79
C ALA A 178 -12.63 6.44 -17.66
N GLN A 179 -11.91 5.43 -17.17
CA GLN A 179 -11.75 4.15 -17.86
C GLN A 179 -13.07 3.39 -17.97
N ALA A 180 -13.89 3.39 -16.90
CA ALA A 180 -15.23 2.82 -16.95
C ALA A 180 -16.16 3.57 -17.91
N LEU A 181 -16.04 4.90 -18.01
CA LEU A 181 -16.80 5.70 -18.98
C LEU A 181 -16.43 5.32 -20.43
N THR A 182 -15.15 5.07 -20.72
CA THR A 182 -14.71 4.58 -22.05
C THR A 182 -15.40 3.27 -22.43
N VAL A 183 -15.59 2.35 -21.48
CA VAL A 183 -16.37 1.12 -21.69
C VAL A 183 -17.83 1.44 -22.01
N VAL A 184 -18.46 2.30 -21.21
CA VAL A 184 -19.86 2.70 -21.37
C VAL A 184 -20.11 3.44 -22.68
N ASP A 185 -19.11 4.17 -23.19
CA ASP A 185 -19.13 4.84 -24.49
C ASP A 185 -18.87 3.88 -25.67
N GLY A 186 -18.66 2.59 -25.41
CA GLY A 186 -18.59 1.54 -26.42
C GLY A 186 -17.18 1.13 -26.84
N ASP A 187 -16.12 1.66 -26.21
CA ASP A 187 -14.73 1.28 -26.48
C ASP A 187 -14.16 0.38 -25.38
N ALA A 188 -14.70 -0.84 -25.27
CA ALA A 188 -14.23 -1.83 -24.31
C ALA A 188 -12.76 -2.22 -24.57
N ALA A 189 -12.33 -2.30 -25.83
CA ALA A 189 -10.96 -2.67 -26.19
C ALA A 189 -9.93 -1.61 -25.73
N GLY A 190 -10.21 -0.33 -25.99
CA GLY A 190 -9.40 0.78 -25.52
C GLY A 190 -9.36 0.85 -23.99
N ALA A 191 -10.52 0.69 -23.33
CA ALA A 191 -10.59 0.67 -21.87
C ALA A 191 -9.77 -0.47 -21.24
N MET A 192 -9.84 -1.70 -21.80
CA MET A 192 -9.00 -2.82 -21.33
C MET A 192 -7.51 -2.50 -21.47
N ALA A 193 -7.10 -1.91 -22.60
CA ALA A 193 -5.70 -1.53 -22.82
C ALA A 193 -5.22 -0.49 -21.79
N ASP A 194 -6.06 0.50 -21.46
CA ASP A 194 -5.78 1.55 -20.47
C ASP A 194 -5.72 1.00 -19.04
N LEU A 195 -6.63 0.10 -18.67
CA LEU A 195 -6.64 -0.57 -17.36
C LEU A 195 -5.36 -1.39 -17.16
N CYS A 196 -4.98 -2.17 -18.17
CA CYS A 196 -3.75 -2.96 -18.14
C CYS A 196 -2.48 -2.09 -18.14
N THR A 197 -2.50 -0.94 -18.82
CA THR A 197 -1.41 0.05 -18.75
C THR A 197 -1.30 0.65 -17.35
N THR A 198 -2.44 0.92 -16.70
CA THR A 198 -2.50 1.40 -15.31
C THR A 198 -1.88 0.37 -14.37
N VAL A 199 -2.30 -0.90 -14.47
CA VAL A 199 -1.70 -1.99 -13.68
C VAL A 199 -0.19 -2.07 -13.89
N SER A 200 0.27 -2.05 -15.14
CA SER A 200 1.70 -2.09 -15.49
C SER A 200 2.51 -0.91 -14.92
N THR A 201 1.88 0.26 -14.80
CA THR A 201 2.50 1.48 -14.26
C THR A 201 2.61 1.44 -12.74
N TRP A 202 1.58 0.93 -12.06
CA TRP A 202 1.48 0.99 -10.60
C TRP A 202 2.08 -0.21 -9.88
N ARG A 203 2.19 -1.38 -10.54
CA ARG A 203 2.86 -2.58 -9.99
C ARG A 203 4.32 -2.30 -9.54
N PRO A 204 5.19 -1.70 -10.36
CA PRO A 204 6.56 -1.37 -9.93
C PRO A 204 6.60 -0.41 -8.74
N LEU A 205 5.66 0.54 -8.66
CA LEU A 205 5.57 1.47 -7.55
C LEU A 205 5.17 0.77 -6.24
N ALA A 206 4.24 -0.19 -6.30
CA ALA A 206 3.91 -1.02 -5.14
C ALA A 206 5.14 -1.79 -4.64
N ALA A 207 5.90 -2.43 -5.55
CA ALA A 207 7.06 -3.24 -5.20
C ALA A 207 8.29 -2.44 -4.73
N ASN A 208 8.50 -1.24 -5.27
CA ASN A 208 9.76 -0.50 -5.13
C ASN A 208 9.62 0.85 -4.41
N SER A 209 8.51 1.08 -3.70
CA SER A 209 8.33 2.29 -2.90
C SER A 209 8.98 2.20 -1.52
N ASP A 210 9.63 3.27 -1.06
CA ASP A 210 10.09 3.42 0.33
C ASP A 210 9.03 3.90 1.31
N SER A 211 7.82 4.18 0.85
CA SER A 211 6.72 4.59 1.69
C SER A 211 5.69 3.47 1.75
N LEU A 212 5.45 2.96 2.96
CA LEU A 212 4.43 1.94 3.21
C LEU A 212 3.04 2.41 2.78
N ILE A 213 2.72 3.68 3.07
CA ILE A 213 1.47 4.31 2.62
C ILE A 213 1.39 4.31 1.08
N ALA A 214 2.46 4.71 0.39
CA ALA A 214 2.49 4.74 -1.07
C ALA A 214 2.37 3.34 -1.68
N THR A 215 3.03 2.32 -1.09
CA THR A 215 2.87 0.92 -1.49
C THR A 215 1.43 0.46 -1.36
N MET A 216 0.78 0.75 -0.22
CA MET A 216 -0.63 0.39 -0.01
C MET A 216 -1.57 1.07 -1.00
N LEU A 217 -1.34 2.35 -1.33
CA LEU A 217 -2.14 3.08 -2.30
C LEU A 217 -1.93 2.55 -3.73
N ALA A 218 -0.68 2.32 -4.15
CA ALA A 218 -0.38 1.74 -5.45
C ALA A 218 -1.05 0.36 -5.62
N MET A 219 -1.02 -0.49 -4.59
CA MET A 219 -1.71 -1.78 -4.59
C MET A 219 -3.23 -1.62 -4.75
N SER A 220 -3.86 -0.63 -4.11
CA SER A 220 -5.29 -0.37 -4.26
C SER A 220 -5.67 0.12 -5.66
N ILE A 221 -4.80 0.86 -6.34
CA ILE A 221 -5.02 1.24 -7.76
C ILE A 221 -4.95 0.01 -8.65
N VAL A 222 -3.96 -0.86 -8.44
CA VAL A 222 -3.85 -2.12 -9.18
C VAL A 222 -5.06 -3.02 -8.94
N GLU A 223 -5.50 -3.15 -7.69
CA GLU A 223 -6.68 -3.95 -7.34
C GLU A 223 -7.95 -3.41 -8.01
N SER A 224 -8.24 -2.11 -7.87
CA SER A 224 -9.44 -1.51 -8.46
C SER A 224 -9.46 -1.56 -9.99
N SER A 225 -8.30 -1.33 -10.63
CA SER A 225 -8.16 -1.49 -12.09
C SER A 225 -8.37 -2.95 -12.52
N SER A 226 -7.91 -3.91 -11.71
CA SER A 226 -8.10 -5.34 -11.98
C SER A 226 -9.55 -5.78 -11.84
N ARG A 227 -10.27 -5.27 -10.84
CA ARG A 227 -11.71 -5.51 -10.67
C ARG A 227 -12.50 -4.98 -11.85
N LEU A 228 -12.25 -3.73 -12.25
CA LEU A 228 -12.92 -3.15 -13.41
C LEU A 228 -12.57 -3.91 -14.71
N LEU A 229 -11.33 -4.35 -14.87
CA LEU A 229 -10.96 -5.20 -16.01
C LEU A 229 -11.76 -6.51 -16.03
N ALA A 230 -11.93 -7.17 -14.88
CA ALA A 230 -12.76 -8.37 -14.79
C ALA A 230 -14.23 -8.08 -15.11
N ASP A 231 -14.79 -6.96 -14.61
CA ASP A 231 -16.15 -6.53 -14.96
C ASP A 231 -16.31 -6.35 -16.48
N VAL A 232 -15.31 -5.76 -17.16
CA VAL A 232 -15.32 -5.59 -18.62
C VAL A 232 -15.25 -6.92 -19.35
N LEU A 233 -14.35 -7.82 -18.92
CA LEU A 233 -14.18 -9.15 -19.52
C LEU A 233 -15.43 -10.01 -19.38
N ALA A 234 -16.12 -9.91 -18.24
CA ALA A 234 -17.37 -10.62 -17.99
C ALA A 234 -18.50 -10.19 -18.95
N GLU A 235 -18.46 -8.97 -19.49
CA GLU A 235 -19.39 -8.47 -20.51
C GLU A 235 -18.93 -8.73 -21.95
N GLN A 236 -17.69 -9.19 -22.14
CA GLN A 236 -17.16 -9.54 -23.46
C GLN A 236 -17.42 -11.02 -23.78
N PRO A 237 -17.64 -11.37 -25.07
CA PRO A 237 -17.69 -12.76 -25.48
C PRO A 237 -16.36 -13.49 -25.21
N ASP A 238 -16.44 -14.75 -24.77
CA ASP A 238 -15.29 -15.64 -24.66
C ASP A 238 -14.50 -15.71 -25.98
N GLY A 239 -13.17 -15.81 -25.88
CA GLY A 239 -12.26 -15.87 -27.03
C GLY A 239 -12.01 -14.53 -27.71
N GLN A 240 -12.60 -13.43 -27.23
CA GLN A 240 -12.26 -12.11 -27.75
C GLN A 240 -10.78 -11.80 -27.47
N PRO A 241 -10.02 -11.26 -28.44
CA PRO A 241 -8.61 -10.98 -28.25
C PRO A 241 -8.37 -9.99 -27.10
N ILE A 242 -7.57 -10.41 -26.12
CA ILE A 242 -7.13 -9.54 -25.02
C ILE A 242 -5.97 -8.65 -25.50
N PRO A 243 -5.95 -7.35 -25.19
CA PRO A 243 -4.84 -6.46 -25.51
C PRO A 243 -3.49 -7.01 -25.01
N SER A 244 -2.43 -6.88 -25.82
CA SER A 244 -1.08 -7.35 -25.45
C SER A 244 -0.51 -6.65 -24.20
N THR A 245 -0.99 -5.44 -23.90
CA THR A 245 -0.69 -4.72 -22.66
C THR A 245 -1.12 -5.51 -21.43
N CYS A 246 -2.22 -6.25 -21.48
CA CYS A 246 -2.69 -7.09 -20.37
C CYS A 246 -1.78 -8.29 -20.10
N LYS A 247 -1.22 -8.88 -21.17
CA LYS A 247 -0.23 -9.96 -21.04
C LYS A 247 1.05 -9.48 -20.35
N THR A 248 1.40 -8.20 -20.53
CA THR A 248 2.52 -7.56 -19.81
C THR A 248 2.12 -7.18 -18.38
N ALA A 249 0.89 -6.70 -18.19
CA ALA A 249 0.37 -6.23 -16.91
C ALA A 249 0.24 -7.32 -15.85
N TYR A 250 -0.03 -8.56 -16.25
CA TYR A 250 -0.29 -9.69 -15.36
C TYR A 250 0.75 -10.81 -15.47
N VAL A 251 1.98 -10.50 -15.87
CA VAL A 251 3.09 -11.45 -15.73
C VAL A 251 3.25 -11.91 -14.27
N PRO A 252 3.76 -13.13 -14.02
CA PRO A 252 3.96 -13.66 -12.67
C PRO A 252 4.65 -12.65 -11.74
N PRO A 253 4.17 -12.48 -10.50
CA PRO A 253 4.75 -11.50 -9.60
C PRO A 253 6.20 -11.78 -9.28
N VAL A 254 7.01 -10.72 -9.18
CA VAL A 254 8.41 -10.82 -8.76
C VAL A 254 8.49 -10.88 -7.24
N PRO A 255 9.61 -11.37 -6.66
CA PRO A 255 9.73 -11.50 -5.20
C PRO A 255 9.53 -10.20 -4.40
N ALA A 256 9.75 -9.03 -5.00
CA ALA A 256 9.49 -7.72 -4.37
C ALA A 256 7.99 -7.37 -4.28
N GLU A 257 7.11 -8.06 -5.01
CA GLU A 257 5.66 -7.87 -4.96
C GLU A 257 5.00 -8.71 -3.86
N TYR A 258 5.68 -9.74 -3.35
CA TYR A 258 5.17 -10.59 -2.26
C TYR A 258 5.38 -9.98 -0.87
N LEU A 259 6.45 -9.20 -0.69
CA LEU A 259 6.85 -8.65 0.62
C LEU A 259 7.33 -7.20 0.51
N PRO A 260 6.92 -6.31 1.45
CA PRO A 260 7.19 -4.88 1.38
C PRO A 260 8.57 -4.49 1.94
N CYS A 261 9.64 -5.25 1.70
CA CYS A 261 10.97 -4.96 2.30
C CYS A 261 11.43 -3.52 2.07
N THR A 262 11.28 -3.03 0.83
CA THR A 262 11.66 -1.66 0.49
C THR A 262 10.86 -0.61 1.27
N ALA A 263 9.56 -0.82 1.42
CA ALA A 263 8.70 0.08 2.18
C ALA A 263 9.01 0.02 3.68
N MET A 264 9.29 -1.17 4.21
CA MET A 264 9.69 -1.35 5.61
C MET A 264 11.03 -0.68 5.94
N ARG A 265 11.95 -0.58 4.95
CA ARG A 265 13.18 0.22 5.12
C ARG A 265 12.91 1.72 5.24
N GLY A 266 12.00 2.26 4.44
CA GLY A 266 11.64 3.68 4.60
C GLY A 266 10.78 3.93 5.84
N GLU A 267 9.97 2.96 6.28
CA GLU A 267 9.27 3.01 7.57
C GLU A 267 10.25 3.10 8.75
N LEU A 268 11.36 2.33 8.71
CA LEU A 268 12.44 2.48 9.69
C LEU A 268 13.02 3.91 9.68
N GLY A 269 13.17 4.51 8.50
CA GLY A 269 13.60 5.89 8.35
C GLY A 269 12.64 6.89 9.00
N LEU A 270 11.33 6.70 8.81
CA LEU A 270 10.28 7.53 9.41
C LEU A 270 10.28 7.40 10.94
N VAL A 271 10.37 6.18 11.46
CA VAL A 271 10.44 5.92 12.90
C VAL A 271 11.73 6.48 13.51
N ASP A 272 12.89 6.38 12.82
CA ASP A 272 14.13 7.04 13.28
C ASP A 272 13.99 8.57 13.29
N GLY A 273 13.27 9.13 12.33
CA GLY A 273 12.87 10.53 12.31
C GLY A 273 12.08 10.96 13.53
N ALA A 274 11.01 10.22 13.85
CA ALA A 274 10.21 10.45 15.05
C ALA A 274 11.05 10.28 16.33
N ALA A 275 11.90 9.25 16.36
CA ALA A 275 12.80 8.96 17.47
C ALA A 275 13.81 10.11 17.72
N LYS A 276 14.29 10.81 16.67
CA LYS A 276 15.12 12.02 16.84
C LYS A 276 14.41 13.13 17.58
N THR A 277 13.11 13.33 17.32
CA THR A 277 12.31 14.34 18.01
C THR A 277 12.13 13.97 19.48
N MET A 278 11.76 12.71 19.75
CA MET A 278 11.66 12.20 21.11
C MET A 278 12.98 12.26 21.88
N ASP A 279 14.12 11.99 21.22
CA ASP A 279 15.45 12.08 21.84
C ASP A 279 15.74 13.50 22.32
N ARG A 280 15.37 14.52 21.53
CA ARG A 280 15.51 15.93 21.92
C ARG A 280 14.65 16.26 23.13
N GLU A 281 13.37 15.88 23.11
CA GLU A 281 12.44 16.08 24.24
C GLU A 281 12.91 15.33 25.51
N ALA A 282 13.42 14.11 25.36
CA ALA A 282 13.96 13.33 26.46
C ALA A 282 15.19 14.00 27.08
N LEU A 283 16.04 14.66 26.27
CA LEU A 283 17.21 15.40 26.75
C LEU A 283 16.86 16.71 27.46
N GLU A 284 15.67 17.28 27.24
CA GLU A 284 15.18 18.41 28.04
C GLU A 284 14.90 18.02 29.50
N ASN A 285 14.62 16.74 29.75
CA ASN A 285 14.49 16.17 31.09
C ASN A 285 15.83 15.57 31.56
N PRO A 286 16.42 16.01 32.70
CA PRO A 286 17.70 15.48 33.19
C PRO A 286 17.69 13.96 33.48
N TRP A 287 16.51 13.35 33.57
CA TRP A 287 16.33 11.91 33.81
C TRP A 287 15.84 11.15 32.56
N GLY A 288 15.58 11.81 31.43
CA GLY A 288 15.00 11.18 30.24
C GLY A 288 15.89 10.08 29.64
N TRP A 289 17.21 10.23 29.76
CA TRP A 289 18.19 9.22 29.31
C TRP A 289 18.05 7.86 30.03
N LEU A 290 17.46 7.82 31.23
CA LEU A 290 17.21 6.58 31.98
C LEU A 290 16.09 5.74 31.36
N VAL A 291 15.15 6.37 30.68
CA VAL A 291 13.96 5.69 30.13
C VAL A 291 13.99 5.58 28.61
N TYR A 292 14.84 6.35 27.92
CA TYR A 292 14.91 6.39 26.47
C TYR A 292 16.34 6.23 25.93
N ASP A 293 16.50 5.39 24.91
CA ASP A 293 17.67 5.31 24.05
C ASP A 293 17.20 5.25 22.60
N ARG A 294 17.50 6.29 21.83
CA ARG A 294 17.16 6.33 20.40
C ARG A 294 17.73 5.15 19.62
N GLN A 295 18.99 4.77 19.87
CA GLN A 295 19.63 3.68 19.12
C GLN A 295 19.02 2.32 19.47
N MET A 296 18.72 2.06 20.74
CA MET A 296 18.05 0.82 21.12
C MET A 296 16.62 0.77 20.57
N THR A 297 15.92 1.91 20.52
CA THR A 297 14.60 2.00 19.89
C THR A 297 14.70 1.68 18.41
N ARG A 298 15.69 2.25 17.71
CA ARG A 298 15.96 1.98 16.29
C ARG A 298 16.28 0.51 16.03
N VAL A 299 17.11 -0.12 16.84
CA VAL A 299 17.44 -1.56 16.76
C VAL A 299 16.18 -2.41 16.95
N ARG A 300 15.37 -2.11 17.97
CA ARG A 300 14.12 -2.84 18.23
C ARG A 300 13.14 -2.72 17.06
N THR A 301 12.94 -1.50 16.54
CA THR A 301 12.12 -1.26 15.35
C THR A 301 12.66 -2.05 14.16
N ALA A 302 13.97 -2.02 13.91
CA ALA A 302 14.57 -2.75 12.81
C ALA A 302 14.36 -4.27 12.95
N ASN A 303 14.42 -4.83 14.15
CA ASN A 303 14.16 -6.26 14.38
C ASN A 303 12.73 -6.67 13.97
N HIS A 304 11.74 -5.78 14.16
CA HIS A 304 10.37 -6.02 13.69
C HIS A 304 10.25 -5.89 12.17
N LEU A 305 10.75 -4.79 11.62
CA LEU A 305 10.57 -4.45 10.20
C LEU A 305 11.40 -5.34 9.25
N ALA A 306 12.55 -5.81 9.70
CA ALA A 306 13.47 -6.65 8.93
C ALA A 306 12.88 -7.99 8.52
N HIS A 307 11.81 -8.46 9.17
CA HIS A 307 11.19 -9.74 8.85
C HIS A 307 10.82 -9.84 7.35
N SER A 308 10.26 -8.77 6.79
CA SER A 308 9.91 -8.66 5.36
C SER A 308 11.10 -8.75 4.38
N CYS A 309 12.33 -8.57 4.88
CA CYS A 309 13.56 -8.58 4.10
C CYS A 309 14.35 -9.90 4.22
N LYS A 310 13.90 -10.84 5.05
CA LYS A 310 14.59 -12.11 5.28
C LYS A 310 14.32 -13.09 4.13
N ARG A 311 15.35 -13.83 3.71
CA ARG A 311 15.26 -14.75 2.56
C ARG A 311 14.30 -15.91 2.85
N GLU A 312 14.35 -16.47 4.05
CA GLU A 312 13.46 -17.54 4.48
C GLU A 312 11.99 -17.12 4.48
N VAL A 313 11.72 -15.85 4.78
CA VAL A 313 10.37 -15.26 4.77
C VAL A 313 9.89 -15.07 3.33
N GLN A 314 10.78 -14.60 2.45
CA GLN A 314 10.51 -14.49 1.02
C GLN A 314 10.23 -15.86 0.38
N GLU A 315 11.01 -16.88 0.73
CA GLU A 315 10.78 -18.25 0.26
C GLU A 315 9.44 -18.81 0.75
N ALA A 316 9.03 -18.51 1.99
CA ALA A 316 7.70 -18.89 2.49
C ALA A 316 6.57 -18.17 1.73
N ALA A 317 6.71 -16.86 1.51
CA ALA A 317 5.73 -16.08 0.75
C ALA A 317 5.59 -16.58 -0.70
N LEU A 318 6.70 -16.96 -1.35
CA LEU A 318 6.70 -17.54 -2.70
C LEU A 318 6.06 -18.94 -2.78
N ARG A 319 6.02 -19.69 -1.68
CA ARG A 319 5.25 -20.95 -1.58
C ARG A 319 3.77 -20.71 -1.25
N GLY A 320 3.37 -19.46 -1.08
CA GLY A 320 2.02 -19.06 -0.69
C GLY A 320 1.69 -19.33 0.78
N GLU A 321 2.70 -19.50 1.65
CA GLU A 321 2.48 -19.65 3.09
C GLU A 321 2.22 -18.27 3.74
N PRO A 322 1.28 -18.15 4.70
CA PRO A 322 1.05 -16.90 5.40
C PRO A 322 2.26 -16.51 6.24
N VAL A 323 2.73 -15.28 6.04
CA VAL A 323 3.87 -14.73 6.77
C VAL A 323 3.37 -13.87 7.92
N THR A 324 3.85 -14.14 9.13
CA THR A 324 3.52 -13.35 10.33
C THR A 324 4.79 -12.79 10.95
N VAL A 325 4.73 -11.54 11.40
CA VAL A 325 5.85 -10.96 12.15
C VAL A 325 5.93 -11.66 13.52
N PRO A 326 7.06 -12.29 13.89
CA PRO A 326 7.19 -12.90 15.19
C PRO A 326 7.10 -11.82 16.28
N TRP A 327 6.27 -12.07 17.29
CA TRP A 327 6.15 -11.16 18.43
C TRP A 327 7.48 -11.12 19.20
N ALA A 328 8.13 -9.95 19.26
CA ALA A 328 9.49 -9.79 19.80
C ALA A 328 9.56 -9.69 21.34
N GLY A 329 8.55 -10.22 22.05
CA GLY A 329 8.46 -10.20 23.51
C GLY A 329 8.17 -8.82 24.06
N GLY A 330 7.10 -8.71 24.87
CA GLY A 330 6.61 -7.45 25.42
C GLY A 330 7.57 -6.74 26.39
N LEU A 331 7.05 -5.78 27.15
CA LEU A 331 7.85 -4.90 28.03
C LEU A 331 8.71 -5.62 29.09
N ALA A 332 8.47 -6.91 29.33
CA ALA A 332 9.21 -7.74 30.28
C ALA A 332 10.59 -8.23 29.77
N THR A 333 10.99 -7.89 28.53
CA THR A 333 12.33 -8.27 28.05
C THR A 333 13.42 -7.50 28.79
N PRO A 334 14.58 -8.13 29.11
CA PRO A 334 15.68 -7.45 29.80
C PRO A 334 16.27 -6.30 28.98
N LEU A 335 16.09 -6.31 27.65
CA LEU A 335 16.48 -5.22 26.76
C LEU A 335 15.69 -3.93 27.02
N CYS A 336 14.50 -3.99 27.62
CA CYS A 336 13.70 -2.80 27.95
C CYS A 336 14.16 -2.09 29.22
N ALA A 337 15.00 -2.70 30.05
CA ALA A 337 15.48 -2.09 31.31
C ALA A 337 16.19 -0.75 31.08
N GLY A 338 16.90 -0.60 29.97
CA GLY A 338 17.60 0.63 29.58
C GLY A 338 16.89 1.47 28.52
N ASN A 339 15.67 1.09 28.09
CA ASN A 339 14.93 1.77 27.01
C ASN A 339 13.41 1.55 27.14
N LEU A 340 12.85 1.77 28.33
CA LEU A 340 11.44 1.48 28.61
C LEU A 340 10.49 2.26 27.70
N ALA A 341 10.72 3.56 27.51
CA ALA A 341 9.89 4.41 26.66
C ALA A 341 9.98 3.99 25.18
N GLY A 342 11.18 3.65 24.71
CA GLY A 342 11.37 3.13 23.35
C GLY A 342 10.66 1.79 23.14
N CYS A 343 10.74 0.87 24.11
CA CYS A 343 9.99 -0.39 24.06
C CYS A 343 8.48 -0.16 23.98
N LEU A 344 7.92 0.75 24.81
CA LEU A 344 6.50 1.07 24.81
C LEU A 344 6.02 1.57 23.45
N VAL A 345 6.74 2.51 22.84
CA VAL A 345 6.37 3.06 21.51
C VAL A 345 6.42 1.98 20.43
N THR A 346 7.44 1.12 20.44
CA THR A 346 7.54 0.03 19.45
C THR A 346 6.44 -1.03 19.61
N GLU A 347 6.01 -1.34 20.84
CA GLU A 347 4.93 -2.31 21.08
C GLU A 347 3.57 -1.84 20.57
N ILE A 348 3.27 -0.53 20.64
CA ILE A 348 2.00 0.02 20.15
C ILE A 348 1.91 -0.09 18.62
N ALA A 349 3.03 0.10 17.91
CA ALA A 349 3.06 0.07 16.46
C ALA A 349 3.16 -1.34 15.86
N ALA A 350 3.77 -2.29 16.57
CA ALA A 350 4.13 -3.60 16.03
C ALA A 350 2.97 -4.48 15.50
N PRO A 351 1.78 -4.54 16.14
CA PRO A 351 0.69 -5.43 15.71
C PRO A 351 0.22 -5.19 14.27
N ALA A 352 0.33 -3.96 13.76
CA ALA A 352 -0.13 -3.59 12.43
C ALA A 352 0.74 -4.14 11.28
N TYR A 353 1.99 -4.55 11.54
CA TYR A 353 2.90 -4.95 10.46
C TYR A 353 2.56 -6.29 9.80
N THR A 354 2.00 -7.24 10.54
CA THR A 354 1.53 -8.51 9.95
C THR A 354 0.43 -8.26 8.91
N ASP A 355 -0.48 -7.32 9.16
CA ASP A 355 -1.53 -6.97 8.19
C ASP A 355 -0.94 -6.44 6.89
N TYR A 356 0.12 -5.62 6.97
CA TYR A 356 0.80 -5.13 5.77
C TYR A 356 1.50 -6.24 4.98
N LEU A 357 2.05 -7.26 5.65
CA LEU A 357 2.62 -8.44 4.97
C LEU A 357 1.52 -9.24 4.26
N HIS A 358 0.41 -9.51 4.95
CA HIS A 358 -0.71 -10.22 4.34
C HIS A 358 -1.27 -9.44 3.13
N ARG A 359 -1.38 -8.11 3.23
CA ARG A 359 -1.87 -7.28 2.12
C ARG A 359 -0.97 -7.34 0.88
N THR A 360 0.36 -7.44 1.01
CA THR A 360 1.25 -7.63 -0.16
C THR A 360 1.18 -9.05 -0.71
N GLN A 361 1.09 -10.07 0.14
CA GLN A 361 0.86 -11.46 -0.31
C GLN A 361 -0.46 -11.58 -1.07
N ASP A 362 -1.51 -10.94 -0.57
CA ASP A 362 -2.81 -10.90 -1.21
C ASP A 362 -2.78 -10.09 -2.53
N HIS A 363 -1.96 -9.05 -2.61
CA HIS A 363 -1.74 -8.31 -3.87
C HIS A 363 -1.10 -9.20 -4.95
N ALA A 364 -0.03 -9.92 -4.61
CA ALA A 364 0.61 -10.87 -5.52
C ALA A 364 -0.35 -11.99 -5.96
N ALA A 365 -1.14 -12.53 -5.02
CA ALA A 365 -2.15 -13.55 -5.32
C ALA A 365 -3.26 -13.04 -6.25
N ARG A 366 -3.70 -11.78 -6.12
CA ARG A 366 -4.68 -11.15 -7.04
C ARG A 366 -4.12 -11.00 -8.45
N LEU A 367 -2.86 -10.60 -8.60
CA LEU A 367 -2.20 -10.51 -9.91
C LEU A 367 -2.17 -11.87 -10.62
N GLN A 368 -1.86 -12.93 -9.87
CA GLN A 368 -1.89 -14.29 -10.37
C GLN A 368 -3.30 -14.78 -10.70
N ALA A 369 -4.30 -14.45 -9.88
CA ALA A 369 -5.71 -14.77 -10.15
C ALA A 369 -6.23 -14.06 -11.41
N MET A 370 -5.81 -12.82 -11.65
CA MET A 370 -6.13 -12.11 -12.89
C MET A 370 -5.46 -12.74 -14.11
N GLU A 371 -4.21 -13.18 -13.99
CA GLU A 371 -3.54 -13.91 -15.08
C GLU A 371 -4.31 -15.19 -15.47
N LEU A 372 -4.80 -15.92 -14.46
CA LEU A 372 -5.69 -17.06 -14.64
C LEU A 372 -7.02 -16.67 -15.30
N LEU A 373 -7.65 -15.58 -14.87
CA LEU A 373 -8.88 -15.06 -15.46
C LEU A 373 -8.70 -14.73 -16.95
N LEU A 374 -7.60 -14.07 -17.33
CA LEU A 374 -7.30 -13.77 -18.73
C LEU A 374 -7.19 -15.05 -19.57
N ARG A 375 -6.52 -16.09 -19.04
CA ARG A 375 -6.42 -17.39 -19.73
C ARG A 375 -7.78 -18.09 -19.86
N LEU A 376 -8.61 -18.01 -18.83
CA LEU A 376 -9.97 -18.58 -18.85
C LEU A 376 -10.84 -17.89 -19.91
N HIS A 377 -10.72 -16.57 -20.03
CA HIS A 377 -11.45 -15.76 -21.01
C HIS A 377 -10.98 -16.00 -22.46
N GLU A 378 -9.66 -16.15 -22.70
CA GLU A 378 -9.13 -16.50 -24.04
C GLU A 378 -9.48 -17.94 -24.46
N ASN A 379 -9.84 -18.81 -23.51
CA ASN A 379 -10.15 -20.21 -23.78
C ASN A 379 -11.58 -20.37 -24.32
N THR A 380 -11.72 -20.74 -25.58
CA THR A 380 -13.01 -20.95 -26.28
C THR A 380 -13.61 -22.34 -26.06
N ASP A 381 -13.24 -23.04 -24.99
CA ASP A 381 -13.76 -24.37 -24.66
C ASP A 381 -15.21 -24.28 -24.18
N ASP A 382 -16.13 -25.08 -24.70
CA ASP A 382 -17.56 -25.01 -24.35
C ASP A 382 -17.88 -25.46 -22.91
N ARG A 383 -16.90 -25.99 -22.17
CA ARG A 383 -17.02 -26.34 -20.74
C ARG A 383 -17.27 -25.14 -19.85
N SER A 384 -17.86 -25.37 -18.67
CA SER A 384 -18.05 -24.31 -17.67
C SER A 384 -16.71 -23.76 -17.17
N TYR A 385 -16.69 -22.56 -16.61
CA TYR A 385 -15.45 -21.98 -16.08
C TYR A 385 -14.81 -22.86 -14.99
N GLY A 386 -15.63 -23.49 -14.14
CA GLY A 386 -15.16 -24.45 -13.14
C GLY A 386 -14.48 -25.68 -13.74
N GLU A 387 -15.03 -26.23 -14.82
CA GLU A 387 -14.45 -27.37 -15.54
C GLU A 387 -13.18 -26.99 -16.30
N ARG A 388 -13.15 -25.79 -16.91
CA ARG A 388 -11.94 -25.24 -17.56
C ARG A 388 -10.82 -25.09 -16.54
N LEU A 389 -11.11 -24.52 -15.37
CA LEU A 389 -10.14 -24.37 -14.27
C LEU A 389 -9.63 -25.73 -13.77
N ALA A 390 -10.54 -26.69 -13.55
CA ALA A 390 -10.18 -28.02 -13.08
C ALA A 390 -9.32 -28.82 -14.09
N ALA A 391 -9.43 -28.50 -15.38
CA ALA A 391 -8.64 -29.13 -16.44
C ALA A 391 -7.29 -28.46 -16.70
N MET A 392 -7.00 -27.32 -16.05
CA MET A 392 -5.71 -26.67 -16.19
C MET A 392 -4.61 -27.51 -15.53
N PRO A 393 -3.40 -27.58 -16.13
CA PRO A 393 -2.25 -28.22 -15.49
C PRO A 393 -2.00 -27.65 -14.09
N ALA A 394 -1.72 -28.49 -13.10
CA ALA A 394 -1.56 -28.06 -11.71
C ALA A 394 -0.41 -27.06 -11.51
N ASP A 395 0.61 -27.11 -12.35
CA ASP A 395 1.74 -26.18 -12.40
C ASP A 395 1.39 -24.83 -13.06
N SER A 396 0.26 -24.77 -13.76
CA SER A 396 -0.27 -23.56 -14.40
C SER A 396 -1.22 -22.75 -13.50
N ILE A 397 -1.69 -23.36 -12.40
CA ILE A 397 -2.49 -22.70 -11.37
C ILE A 397 -1.53 -22.07 -10.35
N PRO A 398 -1.66 -20.77 -10.05
CA PRO A 398 -0.87 -20.11 -9.02
C PRO A 398 -0.87 -20.88 -7.70
N THR A 399 0.31 -21.23 -7.20
CA THR A 399 0.46 -22.16 -6.08
C THR A 399 0.25 -21.49 -4.72
N GLY A 400 -0.23 -22.26 -3.74
CA GLY A 400 -0.21 -21.92 -2.32
C GLY A 400 -1.45 -21.21 -1.76
N ARG A 401 -2.46 -20.90 -2.59
CA ARG A 401 -3.73 -20.31 -2.16
C ARG A 401 -4.92 -21.01 -2.79
N LYS A 402 -6.06 -21.03 -2.08
CA LYS A 402 -7.30 -21.60 -2.62
C LYS A 402 -7.91 -20.63 -3.63
N ILE A 403 -7.99 -21.07 -4.89
CA ILE A 403 -8.69 -20.39 -5.98
C ILE A 403 -9.77 -21.35 -6.50
N GLU A 404 -11.00 -20.87 -6.63
CA GLU A 404 -12.14 -21.67 -7.09
C GLU A 404 -13.11 -20.81 -7.90
N VAL A 405 -13.88 -21.46 -8.77
CA VAL A 405 -15.05 -20.85 -9.41
C VAL A 405 -16.27 -21.11 -8.52
N VAL A 406 -17.06 -20.07 -8.30
CA VAL A 406 -18.24 -20.12 -7.42
C VAL A 406 -19.45 -19.54 -8.13
N ASP A 407 -20.61 -20.16 -7.89
CA ASP A 407 -21.88 -19.59 -8.29
C ASP A 407 -22.23 -18.42 -7.35
N THR A 408 -22.64 -17.31 -7.94
CA THR A 408 -23.13 -16.10 -7.26
C THR A 408 -24.50 -15.74 -7.81
N ASP A 409 -25.21 -14.84 -7.11
CA ASP A 409 -26.52 -14.36 -7.55
C ASP A 409 -26.49 -13.69 -8.95
N GLY A 410 -25.30 -13.29 -9.43
CA GLY A 410 -25.06 -12.69 -10.75
C GLY A 410 -24.37 -13.61 -11.76
N GLY A 411 -24.21 -14.90 -11.49
CA GLY A 411 -23.48 -15.85 -12.36
C GLY A 411 -22.21 -16.39 -11.73
N GLU A 412 -21.24 -16.82 -12.53
CA GLU A 412 -19.98 -17.39 -12.02
C GLU A 412 -18.97 -16.29 -11.65
N ALA A 413 -18.23 -16.51 -10.57
CA ALA A 413 -17.13 -15.65 -10.12
C ALA A 413 -15.87 -16.46 -9.80
N LEU A 414 -14.70 -15.85 -10.05
CA LEU A 414 -13.43 -16.38 -9.58
C LEU A 414 -13.20 -15.90 -8.15
N ARG A 415 -13.06 -16.83 -7.21
CA ARG A 415 -12.88 -16.57 -5.79
C ARG A 415 -11.45 -16.93 -5.35
N LEU A 416 -10.80 -15.98 -4.68
CA LEU A 416 -9.48 -16.14 -4.04
C LEU A 416 -9.61 -15.95 -2.52
N GLU A 417 -9.09 -16.88 -1.73
CA GLU A 417 -8.99 -16.72 -0.27
C GLU A 417 -7.87 -15.74 0.13
N LEU A 418 -8.19 -14.77 0.98
CA LEU A 418 -7.29 -13.71 1.47
C LEU A 418 -6.69 -14.04 2.85
N PHE A 419 -5.46 -13.60 3.10
CA PHE A 419 -4.84 -13.69 4.43
C PHE A 419 -5.25 -12.50 5.29
N TRP A 420 -5.37 -11.31 4.68
CA TRP A 420 -5.85 -10.13 5.37
C TRP A 420 -7.38 -10.04 5.27
N GLN A 421 -8.05 -10.19 6.41
CA GLN A 421 -9.51 -10.27 6.48
C GLN A 421 -10.22 -8.93 6.71
N GLY A 422 -9.48 -7.81 6.71
CA GLY A 422 -10.06 -6.48 6.95
C GLY A 422 -11.10 -6.03 5.91
N GLN A 423 -11.17 -6.71 4.76
CA GLN A 423 -12.17 -6.49 3.70
C GLN A 423 -13.01 -7.74 3.40
N GLY A 424 -13.01 -8.71 4.31
CA GLY A 424 -13.63 -10.01 4.10
C GLY A 424 -12.61 -11.09 3.81
N ARG A 425 -13.10 -12.34 3.85
CA ARG A 425 -12.27 -13.54 3.68
C ARG A 425 -11.86 -13.80 2.24
N TYR A 426 -12.64 -13.31 1.29
CA TYR A 426 -12.50 -13.64 -0.12
C TYR A 426 -12.40 -12.38 -0.97
N TRP A 427 -11.59 -12.47 -2.02
CA TRP A 427 -11.59 -11.55 -3.14
C TRP A 427 -12.28 -12.26 -4.31
N GLU A 428 -13.30 -11.61 -4.86
CA GLU A 428 -14.13 -12.16 -5.94
C GLU A 428 -14.19 -11.18 -7.09
N VAL A 429 -14.11 -11.72 -8.31
CA VAL A 429 -14.29 -10.99 -9.57
C VAL A 429 -15.19 -11.81 -10.51
N PRO A 430 -16.05 -11.16 -11.30
CA PRO A 430 -17.00 -11.88 -12.16
C PRO A 430 -16.26 -12.61 -13.30
N LEU A 431 -16.79 -13.77 -13.67
CA LEU A 431 -16.42 -14.50 -14.89
C LEU A 431 -17.50 -14.35 -15.97
N THR A 432 -18.75 -14.17 -15.55
CA THR A 432 -19.89 -13.92 -16.42
C THR A 432 -20.55 -12.60 -16.06
N ALA A 433 -21.13 -11.92 -17.05
CA ALA A 433 -21.92 -10.72 -16.81
C ALA A 433 -23.03 -11.01 -15.78
N PRO A 434 -23.34 -10.06 -14.88
CA PRO A 434 -24.49 -10.15 -14.00
C PRO A 434 -25.75 -10.50 -14.81
N THR A 435 -26.46 -11.55 -14.41
CA THR A 435 -27.83 -11.79 -14.88
C THR A 435 -28.76 -10.70 -14.33
N ASP A 436 -28.71 -9.53 -14.97
CA ASP A 436 -29.60 -8.36 -14.90
C ASP A 436 -30.23 -8.03 -13.52
N PRO A 437 -29.81 -6.95 -12.82
CA PRO A 437 -30.63 -6.37 -11.78
C PRO A 437 -31.73 -5.56 -12.45
N ALA A 438 -32.94 -6.12 -12.48
CA ALA A 438 -34.19 -5.49 -12.91
C ALA A 438 -34.11 -3.95 -13.03
N VAL A 439 -34.00 -3.46 -14.28
CA VAL A 439 -34.38 -2.09 -14.62
C VAL A 439 -35.86 -1.96 -14.28
N SER A 440 -36.15 -1.47 -13.08
CA SER A 440 -37.51 -1.10 -12.71
C SER A 440 -37.89 0.08 -13.63
N PRO A 441 -38.97 -0.02 -14.42
CA PRO A 441 -39.43 1.10 -15.23
C PRO A 441 -39.79 2.28 -14.29
N PRO A 442 -39.64 3.53 -14.74
CA PRO A 442 -39.99 4.69 -13.94
C PRO A 442 -41.47 4.57 -13.51
N PRO A 443 -41.83 4.98 -12.29
CA PRO A 443 -43.23 4.97 -11.88
C PRO A 443 -44.01 5.85 -12.83
N THR A 444 -44.86 5.22 -13.63
CA THR A 444 -45.88 5.91 -14.42
C THR A 444 -46.73 6.73 -13.45
N GLY A 445 -46.68 8.04 -13.60
CA GLY A 445 -47.56 8.95 -12.89
C GLY A 445 -49.02 8.53 -13.08
N GLY A 446 -49.65 8.14 -11.98
CA GLY A 446 -51.10 8.02 -11.84
C GLY A 446 -51.53 9.10 -10.86
N GLY A 447 -52.23 10.10 -11.36
CA GLY A 447 -52.70 11.23 -10.59
C GLY A 447 -53.82 10.88 -9.60
N ALA A 448 -53.96 11.79 -8.63
CA ALA A 448 -55.24 12.26 -8.13
C ALA A 448 -55.14 13.79 -8.01
#